data_AF-A0A7C4PIB0-F1
#
_entry.id   AF-A0A7C4PIB0-F1
#
_cell.length_a   1.000
_cell.length_b   1.000
_cell.length_c   1.000
_cell.angle_alpha   90.00
_cell.angle_beta   90.00
_cell.angle_gamma   90.00
#
_symmetry.space_group_name_H-M   'P 1'
#
loop_
_entity.id
_entity.type
_entity.pdbx_description
1 polymer ?
#
loop_
_entity_poly.entity_id
_entity_poly.type
_entity_poly.pdbx_seq_one_letter_code
_entity_poly.pdbx_strand_id
1 'polypeptide(L)'
;MSDPMVPTERKWLMWFIGVTLSIVSLPYLIGFQVARLHFTGDRWSYSGLLIAAEDGFSYLAKMLSGANGAWLFRTPYTLEPQRGFIAFLPYLLLGKLTSQPGQYEQMVILYHLLRLTGVVLSIWAVDRFLSLFFVGGAEKKWALILAVYGGGLGYFSLFGLSSLWQGPMPLEFYSPESFGFLGSLAIAHLPWARGLLILGFTRVLSGR
;
A
#
# COMPACT_ATOMS: atom_id res chain seq x y z
N MET A 1 17.65 20.92 14.28
CA MET A 1 17.60 20.90 12.80
C MET A 1 17.68 19.47 12.28
N SER A 2 16.87 19.10 11.28
CA SER A 2 17.25 18.04 10.33
C SER A 2 18.21 18.69 9.34
N ASP A 3 19.40 18.13 9.14
CA ASP A 3 20.33 18.67 8.14
C ASP A 3 19.61 18.69 6.77
N PRO A 4 19.54 19.84 6.06
CA PRO A 4 18.89 19.90 4.76
C PRO A 4 19.54 18.90 3.82
N MET A 5 18.73 17.97 3.27
CA MET A 5 19.23 16.96 2.34
C MET A 5 19.97 17.62 1.17
N VAL A 6 21.12 17.06 0.83
CA VAL A 6 21.89 17.51 -0.34
C VAL A 6 21.01 17.35 -1.60
N PRO A 7 20.96 18.34 -2.52
CA PRO A 7 20.05 18.31 -3.66
C PRO A 7 20.11 17.03 -4.50
N THR A 8 21.30 16.42 -4.63
CA THR A 8 21.52 15.16 -5.35
C THR A 8 20.81 13.98 -4.68
N GLU A 9 20.82 13.92 -3.34
CA GLU A 9 20.13 12.86 -2.60
C GLU A 9 18.62 12.99 -2.71
N ARG A 10 18.10 14.23 -2.67
CA ARG A 10 16.68 14.50 -2.91
C ARG A 10 16.24 14.06 -4.30
N LYS A 11 17.02 14.36 -5.35
CA LYS A 11 16.74 13.91 -6.72
C LYS A 11 16.71 12.38 -6.81
N TRP A 12 17.69 11.71 -6.20
CA TRP A 12 17.74 10.25 -6.17
C TRP A 12 16.55 9.64 -5.44
N LEU A 13 16.16 10.19 -4.27
CA LEU A 13 14.99 9.70 -3.53
C LEU A 13 13.70 9.85 -4.34
N MET A 14 13.49 11.00 -5.00
CA MET A 14 12.31 11.20 -5.86
C MET A 14 12.29 10.22 -7.04
N TRP A 15 13.45 9.98 -7.66
CA TRP A 15 13.58 8.96 -8.70
C TRP A 15 13.23 7.57 -8.17
N PHE A 16 13.77 7.20 -7.00
CA PHE A 16 13.54 5.89 -6.39
C PHE A 16 12.07 5.68 -6.00
N ILE A 17 11.42 6.72 -5.48
CA ILE A 17 9.97 6.73 -5.24
C ILE A 17 9.23 6.52 -6.58
N GLY A 18 9.55 7.29 -7.63
CA GLY A 18 8.91 7.15 -8.93
C GLY A 18 9.04 5.75 -9.54
N VAL A 19 10.23 5.16 -9.46
CA VAL A 19 10.46 3.77 -9.89
C VAL A 19 9.62 2.80 -9.08
N THR A 20 9.58 2.96 -7.75
CA THR A 20 8.81 2.08 -6.88
C THR A 20 7.32 2.18 -7.14
N LEU A 21 6.78 3.39 -7.29
CA LEU A 21 5.38 3.61 -7.66
C LEU A 21 5.05 2.97 -9.00
N SER A 22 5.96 3.03 -9.97
CA SER A 22 5.80 2.39 -11.27
C SER A 22 5.72 0.86 -11.11
N ILE A 23 6.70 0.26 -10.43
CA ILE A 23 6.76 -1.19 -10.20
C ILE A 23 5.49 -1.70 -9.49
N VAL A 24 5.05 -1.05 -8.42
CA VAL A 24 3.87 -1.50 -7.67
C VAL A 24 2.54 -1.21 -8.36
N SER A 25 2.52 -0.34 -9.37
CA SER A 25 1.32 -0.03 -10.16
C SER A 25 1.21 -0.89 -11.42
N LEU A 26 2.33 -1.35 -11.97
CA LEU A 26 2.38 -2.13 -13.22
C LEU A 26 1.42 -3.33 -13.22
N PRO A 27 1.39 -4.22 -12.21
CA PRO A 27 0.48 -5.36 -12.21
C PRO A 27 -0.99 -4.98 -12.32
N TYR A 28 -1.39 -3.86 -11.70
CA TYR A 28 -2.76 -3.36 -11.72
C TYR A 28 -3.13 -2.78 -13.09
N LEU A 29 -2.23 -2.00 -13.68
CA LEU A 29 -2.41 -1.44 -15.03
C LEU A 29 -2.49 -2.55 -16.09
N ILE A 30 -1.64 -3.57 -15.96
CA ILE A 30 -1.69 -4.76 -16.81
C ILE A 30 -3.04 -5.47 -16.64
N GLY A 31 -3.52 -5.65 -15.40
CA GLY A 31 -4.83 -6.25 -15.14
C GLY A 31 -5.97 -5.52 -15.86
N PHE A 32 -6.02 -4.19 -15.75
CA PHE A 32 -6.99 -3.37 -16.49
C PHE A 32 -6.86 -3.49 -18.01
N GLN A 33 -5.63 -3.47 -18.53
CA GLN A 33 -5.38 -3.57 -19.97
C GLN A 33 -5.78 -4.95 -20.52
N VAL A 34 -5.41 -6.03 -19.83
CA VAL A 34 -5.79 -7.40 -20.19
C VAL A 34 -7.30 -7.56 -20.17
N ALA A 35 -7.96 -7.04 -19.11
CA ALA A 35 -9.40 -7.08 -18.99
C ALA A 35 -10.10 -6.41 -20.17
N ARG A 36 -9.65 -5.19 -20.52
CA ARG A 36 -10.16 -4.43 -21.65
C ARG A 36 -9.97 -5.13 -23.00
N LEU A 37 -8.86 -5.83 -23.20
CA LEU A 37 -8.52 -6.48 -24.47
C LEU A 37 -9.20 -7.84 -24.67
N HIS A 38 -9.37 -8.62 -23.59
CA HIS A 38 -9.82 -10.02 -23.69
C HIS A 38 -11.27 -10.23 -23.25
N PHE A 39 -11.83 -9.32 -22.44
CA PHE A 39 -13.19 -9.45 -21.93
C PHE A 39 -14.03 -8.32 -22.51
N THR A 40 -14.58 -8.58 -23.70
CA THR A 40 -15.51 -7.69 -24.42
C THR A 40 -16.95 -8.13 -24.14
N GLY A 41 -17.60 -7.47 -23.16
CA GLY A 41 -19.03 -7.65 -22.83
C GLY A 41 -19.33 -7.48 -21.33
N ASP A 42 -20.59 -7.22 -20.99
CA ASP A 42 -21.06 -6.86 -19.62
C ASP A 42 -20.90 -7.95 -18.54
N ARG A 43 -20.25 -9.08 -18.85
CA ARG A 43 -20.21 -10.24 -17.95
C ARG A 43 -19.03 -10.24 -16.97
N TRP A 44 -17.91 -9.61 -17.33
CA TRP A 44 -16.68 -9.68 -16.52
C TRP A 44 -15.95 -8.34 -16.52
N SER A 45 -15.56 -7.87 -15.34
CA SER A 45 -14.77 -6.66 -15.16
C SER A 45 -13.62 -6.94 -14.20
N TYR A 46 -12.47 -6.29 -14.43
CA TYR A 46 -11.34 -6.39 -13.51
C TYR A 46 -11.67 -5.67 -12.21
N SER A 47 -11.41 -6.33 -11.08
CA SER A 47 -11.72 -5.80 -9.76
C SER A 47 -10.81 -4.64 -9.32
N GLY A 48 -9.68 -4.43 -10.00
CA GLY A 48 -8.64 -3.51 -9.53
C GLY A 48 -7.85 -4.05 -8.32
N LEU A 49 -8.07 -5.30 -7.91
CA LEU A 49 -7.43 -5.90 -6.75
C LEU A 49 -6.61 -7.11 -7.20
N LEU A 50 -5.40 -7.26 -6.64
CA LEU A 50 -4.47 -8.32 -7.01
C LEU A 50 -4.18 -9.27 -5.85
N ILE A 51 -3.81 -8.71 -4.69
CA ILE A 51 -3.43 -9.45 -3.48
C ILE A 51 -4.39 -9.03 -2.37
N ALA A 52 -4.75 -9.98 -1.48
CA ALA A 52 -5.72 -9.75 -0.41
C ALA A 52 -7.03 -9.14 -0.94
N ALA A 53 -7.57 -9.76 -2.00
CA ALA A 53 -8.74 -9.23 -2.70
C ALA A 53 -9.98 -9.21 -1.79
N GLU A 54 -10.09 -10.17 -0.89
CA GLU A 54 -11.16 -10.27 0.12
C GLU A 54 -11.20 -9.00 0.99
N ASP A 55 -10.04 -8.57 1.48
CA ASP A 55 -9.88 -7.33 2.24
C ASP A 55 -10.14 -6.12 1.35
N GLY A 56 -9.60 -6.13 0.13
CA GLY A 56 -9.83 -5.09 -0.87
C GLY A 56 -11.32 -4.83 -1.13
N PHE A 57 -12.10 -5.88 -1.38
CA PHE A 57 -13.55 -5.80 -1.54
C PHE A 57 -14.22 -5.29 -0.27
N SER A 58 -13.75 -5.71 0.91
CA SER A 58 -14.20 -5.18 2.18
C SER A 58 -13.98 -3.67 2.28
N TYR A 59 -12.86 -3.12 1.77
CA TYR A 59 -12.62 -1.67 1.74
C TYR A 59 -13.48 -0.95 0.70
N LEU A 60 -13.62 -1.49 -0.51
CA LEU A 60 -14.50 -0.92 -1.54
C LEU A 60 -15.97 -0.90 -1.07
N ALA A 61 -16.43 -1.92 -0.36
CA ALA A 61 -17.77 -1.94 0.25
C ALA A 61 -17.95 -0.82 1.29
N LYS A 62 -16.90 -0.49 2.06
CA LYS A 62 -16.93 0.65 2.98
C LYS A 62 -16.95 1.97 2.23
N MET A 63 -16.20 2.10 1.14
CA MET A 63 -16.29 3.26 0.25
C MET A 63 -17.72 3.41 -0.30
N LEU A 64 -18.34 2.33 -0.77
CA LEU A 64 -19.73 2.36 -1.24
C LEU A 64 -20.71 2.78 -0.13
N SER A 65 -20.52 2.30 1.11
CA SER A 65 -21.30 2.76 2.27
C SER A 65 -21.14 4.27 2.50
N GLY A 66 -19.92 4.78 2.41
CA GLY A 66 -19.63 6.22 2.49
C GLY A 66 -20.30 7.03 1.38
N ALA A 67 -20.29 6.52 0.15
CA ALA A 67 -20.97 7.11 -1.00
C ALA A 67 -22.50 7.16 -0.80
N ASN A 68 -23.07 6.15 -0.15
CA ASN A 68 -24.48 6.10 0.27
C ASN A 68 -24.78 6.91 1.55
N GLY A 69 -23.89 7.84 1.93
CA GLY A 69 -24.14 8.81 3.01
C GLY A 69 -23.60 8.42 4.38
N ALA A 70 -23.03 7.22 4.57
CA ALA A 70 -22.51 6.83 5.88
C ALA A 70 -21.35 7.72 6.33
N TRP A 71 -21.36 8.10 7.61
CA TRP A 71 -20.25 8.81 8.29
C TRP A 71 -19.59 7.96 9.38
N LEU A 72 -20.33 6.99 9.90
CA LEU A 72 -19.88 6.05 10.92
C LEU A 72 -19.95 4.64 10.34
N PHE A 73 -18.96 3.83 10.66
CA PHE A 73 -18.95 2.43 10.27
C PHE A 73 -19.96 1.64 11.11
N ARG A 74 -20.67 0.73 10.44
CA ARG A 74 -21.54 -0.29 11.04
C ARG A 74 -21.18 -1.62 10.39
N THR A 75 -21.03 -2.66 11.19
CA THR A 75 -20.71 -3.99 10.66
C THR A 75 -21.95 -4.61 10.02
N PRO A 76 -21.83 -5.18 8.80
CA PRO A 76 -22.92 -5.90 8.15
C PRO A 76 -23.11 -7.32 8.72
N TYR A 77 -22.26 -7.75 9.66
CA TYR A 77 -22.21 -9.12 10.16
C TYR A 77 -23.05 -9.36 11.44
N THR A 78 -23.89 -8.39 11.83
CA THR A 78 -24.85 -8.58 12.92
C THR A 78 -26.13 -7.81 12.65
N LEU A 79 -27.24 -8.36 13.14
CA LEU A 79 -28.57 -7.74 13.12
C LEU A 79 -28.81 -6.85 14.35
N GLU A 80 -27.91 -6.88 15.34
CA GLU A 80 -28.03 -6.04 16.54
C GLU A 80 -28.04 -4.55 16.16
N PRO A 81 -28.91 -3.73 16.77
CA PRO A 81 -28.93 -2.29 16.53
C PRO A 81 -27.59 -1.64 16.86
N GLN A 82 -26.98 -1.00 15.86
CA GLN A 82 -25.67 -0.36 15.99
C GLN A 82 -25.77 1.16 15.90
N ARG A 83 -25.24 1.85 16.92
CA ARG A 83 -25.03 3.31 16.86
C ARG A 83 -24.00 3.71 15.79
N GLY A 84 -23.11 2.78 15.42
CA GLY A 84 -21.97 3.01 14.54
C GLY A 84 -20.79 3.65 15.28
N PHE A 85 -19.59 3.54 14.73
CA PHE A 85 -18.37 4.10 15.34
C PHE A 85 -17.37 4.60 14.29
N ILE A 86 -16.38 5.38 14.74
CA ILE A 86 -15.32 5.89 13.87
C ILE A 86 -14.33 4.76 13.60
N ALA A 87 -14.50 4.12 12.44
CA ALA A 87 -13.55 3.17 11.89
C ALA A 87 -13.60 3.24 10.36
N PHE A 88 -12.49 2.87 9.72
CA PHE A 88 -12.33 2.91 8.27
C PHE A 88 -12.66 4.28 7.66
N LEU A 89 -12.52 5.35 8.46
CA LEU A 89 -12.90 6.70 8.08
C LEU A 89 -12.28 7.15 6.75
N PRO A 90 -10.98 6.87 6.44
CA PRO A 90 -10.43 7.21 5.13
C PRO A 90 -11.23 6.62 3.98
N TYR A 91 -11.66 5.36 4.08
CA TYR A 91 -12.46 4.69 3.05
C TYR A 91 -13.87 5.27 2.96
N LEU A 92 -14.54 5.54 4.09
CA LEU A 92 -15.85 6.19 4.10
C LEU A 92 -15.80 7.57 3.41
N LEU A 93 -14.77 8.36 3.71
CA LEU A 93 -14.59 9.68 3.12
C LEU A 93 -14.29 9.62 1.62
N LEU A 94 -13.41 8.71 1.18
CA LEU A 94 -13.15 8.52 -0.25
C LEU A 94 -14.41 8.10 -1.02
N GLY A 95 -15.27 7.28 -0.41
CA GLY A 95 -16.57 6.93 -0.96
C GLY A 95 -17.45 8.13 -1.32
N LYS A 96 -17.47 9.15 -0.44
CA LYS A 96 -18.24 10.39 -0.65
C LYS A 96 -17.79 11.21 -1.86
N LEU A 97 -16.58 10.96 -2.37
CA LEU A 97 -16.04 11.63 -3.55
C LEU A 97 -16.48 10.95 -4.86
N THR A 98 -17.24 9.85 -4.78
CA THR A 98 -17.65 9.05 -5.95
C THR A 98 -19.12 9.23 -6.27
N SER A 99 -19.47 9.15 -7.55
CA SER A 99 -20.85 9.29 -8.04
C SER A 99 -21.08 8.49 -9.32
N GLN A 100 -22.35 8.29 -9.70
CA GLN A 100 -22.70 7.69 -10.98
C GLN A 100 -22.56 8.71 -12.12
N PRO A 101 -22.23 8.29 -13.36
CA PRO A 101 -21.89 6.92 -13.79
C PRO A 101 -20.43 6.52 -13.46
N GLY A 102 -20.13 5.22 -13.47
CA GLY A 102 -18.76 4.70 -13.29
C GLY A 102 -18.23 4.80 -11.85
N GLN A 103 -19.14 4.70 -10.88
CA GLN A 103 -18.80 4.87 -9.47
C GLN A 103 -17.78 3.83 -8.97
N TYR A 104 -17.84 2.61 -9.51
CA TYR A 104 -16.92 1.53 -9.12
C TYR A 104 -15.48 1.87 -9.50
N GLU A 105 -15.26 2.29 -10.74
CA GLU A 105 -13.95 2.69 -11.25
C GLU A 105 -13.40 3.88 -10.47
N GLN A 106 -14.25 4.86 -10.13
CA GLN A 106 -13.86 5.98 -9.28
C GLN A 106 -13.38 5.50 -7.90
N MET A 107 -14.07 4.55 -7.27
CA MET A 107 -13.65 3.97 -5.99
C MET A 107 -12.30 3.26 -6.11
N VAL A 108 -12.10 2.46 -7.16
CA VAL A 108 -10.83 1.75 -7.40
C VAL A 108 -9.67 2.73 -7.62
N ILE A 109 -9.88 3.80 -8.40
CA ILE A 109 -8.89 4.85 -8.62
C ILE A 109 -8.52 5.51 -7.29
N LEU A 110 -9.50 5.94 -6.51
CA LEU A 110 -9.26 6.58 -5.20
C LEU A 110 -8.58 5.63 -4.21
N TYR A 111 -8.93 4.34 -4.23
CA TYR A 111 -8.27 3.30 -3.44
C TYR A 111 -6.78 3.20 -3.79
N HIS A 112 -6.43 3.17 -5.08
CA HIS A 112 -5.03 3.14 -5.51
C HIS A 112 -4.31 4.46 -5.24
N LEU A 113 -4.95 5.62 -5.38
CA LEU A 113 -4.36 6.90 -4.99
C LEU A 113 -4.02 6.93 -3.50
N LEU A 114 -4.92 6.42 -2.64
CA LEU A 114 -4.65 6.25 -1.21
C LEU A 114 -3.46 5.32 -0.99
N ARG A 115 -3.39 4.18 -1.69
CA ARG A 115 -2.25 3.25 -1.59
C ARG A 115 -0.94 3.94 -1.99
N LEU A 116 -0.90 4.57 -3.16
CA LEU A 116 0.32 5.16 -3.73
C LEU A 116 0.84 6.31 -2.87
N THR A 117 -0.04 7.17 -2.35
CA THR A 117 0.37 8.21 -1.40
C THR A 117 0.92 7.62 -0.10
N GLY A 118 0.37 6.50 0.36
CA GLY A 118 0.92 5.72 1.47
C GLY A 118 2.32 5.17 1.17
N VAL A 119 2.55 4.67 -0.05
CA VAL A 119 3.88 4.18 -0.48
C VAL A 119 4.90 5.33 -0.52
N VAL A 120 4.50 6.51 -1.01
CA VAL A 120 5.37 7.71 -0.95
C VAL A 120 5.72 8.04 0.49
N LEU A 121 4.73 8.06 1.39
CA LEU A 121 4.93 8.35 2.81
C LEU A 121 5.87 7.32 3.46
N SER A 122 5.68 6.03 3.19
CA SER A 122 6.47 4.97 3.80
C SER A 122 7.94 5.04 3.39
N ILE A 123 8.23 5.21 2.09
CA ILE A 123 9.61 5.34 1.59
C ILE A 123 10.26 6.60 2.17
N TRP A 124 9.53 7.71 2.18
CA TRP A 124 10.03 8.95 2.78
C TRP A 124 10.31 8.80 4.28
N ALA A 125 9.42 8.14 5.02
CA ALA A 125 9.59 7.87 6.44
C ALA A 125 10.83 7.02 6.73
N VAL A 126 11.04 5.95 5.95
CA VAL A 126 12.24 5.10 6.09
C VAL A 126 13.50 5.90 5.79
N ASP A 127 13.51 6.72 4.74
CA ASP A 127 14.66 7.60 4.43
C ASP A 127 15.01 8.54 5.60
N ARG A 128 13.99 9.12 6.25
CA ARG A 128 14.16 9.98 7.43
C ARG A 128 14.68 9.23 8.64
N PHE A 129 14.19 8.03 8.86
CA PHE A 129 14.69 7.15 9.92
C PHE A 129 16.16 6.79 9.68
N LEU A 130 16.53 6.38 8.47
CA LEU A 130 17.91 6.02 8.11
C LEU A 130 18.87 7.22 8.23
N SER A 131 18.40 8.44 7.97
CA SER A 131 19.17 9.67 8.19
C SER A 131 19.58 9.91 9.64
N LEU A 132 19.03 9.17 10.62
CA LEU A 132 19.53 9.23 12.01
C LEU A 132 20.86 8.48 12.19
N PHE A 133 21.14 7.50 11.32
CA PHE A 133 22.28 6.59 11.46
C PHE A 133 23.33 6.76 10.36
N PHE A 134 22.91 7.22 9.18
CA PHE A 134 23.79 7.39 8.02
C PHE A 134 23.91 8.86 7.63
N VAL A 135 25.14 9.29 7.31
CA VAL A 135 25.45 10.67 6.86
C VAL A 135 25.04 10.90 5.40
N GLY A 136 24.69 9.85 4.66
CA GLY A 136 24.24 9.91 3.27
C GLY A 136 24.91 8.85 2.39
N GLY A 137 24.96 9.10 1.09
CA GLY A 137 25.78 8.28 0.17
C GLY A 137 25.21 6.90 -0.19
N ALA A 138 26.08 5.99 -0.61
CA ALA A 138 25.68 4.69 -1.17
C ALA A 138 25.08 3.75 -0.11
N GLU A 139 25.60 3.76 1.12
CA GLU A 139 25.17 2.87 2.20
C GLU A 139 23.72 3.15 2.59
N LYS A 140 23.36 4.43 2.78
CA LYS A 140 21.98 4.85 3.05
C LYS A 140 21.03 4.42 1.93
N LYS A 141 21.46 4.56 0.67
CA LYS A 141 20.66 4.16 -0.51
C LYS A 141 20.41 2.66 -0.52
N TRP A 142 21.44 1.84 -0.26
CA TRP A 142 21.29 0.39 -0.16
C TRP A 142 20.41 -0.01 1.01
N ALA A 143 20.58 0.62 2.19
CA ALA A 143 19.72 0.39 3.34
C ALA A 143 18.25 0.71 3.01
N LEU A 144 17.98 1.81 2.30
CA LEU A 144 16.63 2.15 1.86
C LEU A 144 16.06 1.14 0.85
N ILE A 145 16.86 0.75 -0.15
CA ILE A 145 16.45 -0.27 -1.14
C ILE A 145 16.09 -1.57 -0.42
N LEU A 146 16.95 -2.04 0.48
CA LEU A 146 16.73 -3.26 1.25
C LEU A 146 15.53 -3.14 2.19
N ALA A 147 15.29 -1.98 2.80
CA ALA A 147 14.12 -1.79 3.66
C ALA A 147 12.80 -1.78 2.87
N VAL A 148 12.80 -1.29 1.62
CA VAL A 148 11.60 -1.19 0.77
C VAL A 148 11.34 -2.49 0.01
N TYR A 149 12.38 -3.06 -0.62
CA TYR A 149 12.28 -4.25 -1.48
C TYR A 149 12.70 -5.54 -0.80
N GLY A 150 13.39 -5.47 0.34
CA GLY A 150 13.73 -6.65 1.11
C GLY A 150 12.46 -7.34 1.57
N GLY A 151 12.37 -8.63 1.23
CA GLY A 151 11.35 -9.52 1.75
C GLY A 151 11.94 -10.66 2.56
N GLY A 152 13.25 -10.85 2.64
CA GLY A 152 13.82 -12.10 3.15
C GLY A 152 14.12 -13.08 2.03
N LEU A 153 14.62 -14.26 2.39
CA LEU A 153 15.17 -15.21 1.43
C LEU A 153 14.09 -16.11 0.79
N GLY A 154 12.84 -16.08 1.28
CA GLY A 154 11.75 -16.93 0.78
C GLY A 154 11.47 -16.81 -0.72
N TYR A 155 11.83 -15.68 -1.35
CA TYR A 155 11.75 -15.51 -2.80
C TYR A 155 12.56 -16.54 -3.61
N PHE A 156 13.58 -17.19 -3.03
CA PHE A 156 14.31 -18.23 -3.77
C PHE A 156 13.47 -19.48 -4.06
N SER A 157 12.33 -19.64 -3.39
CA SER A 157 11.33 -20.64 -3.77
C SER A 157 10.87 -20.50 -5.23
N LEU A 158 10.83 -19.28 -5.79
CA LEU A 158 10.51 -19.02 -7.21
C LEU A 158 11.59 -19.57 -8.16
N PHE A 159 12.81 -19.77 -7.67
CA PHE A 159 13.93 -20.34 -8.43
C PHE A 159 14.09 -21.85 -8.21
N GLY A 160 13.06 -22.52 -7.68
CA GLY A 160 13.09 -23.97 -7.41
C GLY A 160 13.88 -24.36 -6.16
N LEU A 161 14.30 -23.39 -5.35
CA LEU A 161 14.99 -23.63 -4.07
C LEU A 161 14.01 -23.74 -2.90
N SER A 162 12.76 -24.16 -3.16
CA SER A 162 11.74 -24.31 -2.12
C SER A 162 12.15 -25.27 -1.01
N SER A 163 13.04 -26.23 -1.28
CA SER A 163 13.59 -27.16 -0.28
C SER A 163 14.36 -26.50 0.85
N LEU A 164 14.84 -25.25 0.65
CA LEU A 164 15.47 -24.46 1.72
C LEU A 164 14.46 -24.03 2.79
N TRP A 165 13.17 -23.95 2.46
CA TRP A 165 12.07 -23.66 3.38
C TRP A 165 11.28 -24.93 3.62
N GLN A 166 11.57 -25.63 4.73
CA GLN A 166 10.76 -26.77 5.15
C GLN A 166 9.44 -26.26 5.73
N GLY A 167 8.34 -26.39 4.99
CA GLY A 167 7.02 -25.99 5.47
C GLY A 167 6.09 -25.41 4.41
N PRO A 168 4.98 -24.76 4.83
CA PRO A 168 4.08 -24.06 3.91
C PRO A 168 4.78 -22.91 3.19
N MET A 169 4.07 -22.28 2.25
CA MET A 169 4.54 -21.13 1.48
C MET A 169 5.28 -20.10 2.37
N PRO A 170 6.41 -19.52 1.95
CA PRO A 170 7.15 -18.55 2.75
C PRO A 170 6.31 -17.30 3.08
N LEU A 171 6.59 -16.69 4.24
CA LEU A 171 5.82 -15.54 4.77
C LEU A 171 5.79 -14.35 3.80
N GLU A 172 6.85 -14.23 3.00
CA GLU A 172 7.09 -13.23 1.95
C GLU A 172 6.01 -13.16 0.88
N PHE A 173 5.19 -14.21 0.76
CA PHE A 173 4.15 -14.30 -0.24
C PHE A 173 2.74 -14.01 0.29
N TYR A 174 2.53 -14.00 1.61
CA TYR A 174 1.17 -13.89 2.17
C TYR A 174 1.01 -12.95 3.38
N SER A 175 2.08 -12.48 4.05
CA SER A 175 1.95 -11.47 5.11
C SER A 175 2.40 -10.09 4.63
N PRO A 176 1.49 -9.28 4.06
CA PRO A 176 1.79 -7.92 3.63
C PRO A 176 2.18 -6.98 4.79
N GLU A 177 1.79 -7.31 6.02
CA GLU A 177 2.13 -6.55 7.23
C GLU A 177 3.61 -6.66 7.58
N SER A 178 4.22 -7.81 7.25
CA SER A 178 5.62 -8.11 7.59
C SER A 178 6.60 -7.47 6.60
N PHE A 179 6.23 -7.35 5.32
CA PHE A 179 7.17 -6.98 4.26
C PHE A 179 6.85 -5.65 3.56
N GLY A 180 7.91 -4.86 3.33
CA GLY A 180 7.89 -3.55 2.66
C GLY A 180 7.13 -3.56 1.33
N PHE A 181 7.65 -4.40 0.44
CA PHE A 181 7.22 -4.51 -0.94
C PHE A 181 5.82 -5.12 -1.06
N LEU A 182 5.58 -6.24 -0.38
CA LEU A 182 4.27 -6.91 -0.42
C LEU A 182 3.16 -6.01 0.15
N GLY A 183 3.42 -5.31 1.27
CA GLY A 183 2.47 -4.35 1.82
C GLY A 183 2.17 -3.17 0.87
N SER A 184 3.18 -2.72 0.12
CA SER A 184 3.02 -1.67 -0.90
C SER A 184 2.24 -2.14 -2.13
N LEU A 185 2.31 -3.44 -2.44
CA LEU A 185 1.52 -4.07 -3.49
C LEU A 185 0.07 -4.33 -3.07
N ALA A 186 -0.19 -4.77 -1.84
CA ALA A 186 -1.48 -5.32 -1.44
C ALA A 186 -2.51 -4.26 -0.99
N ILE A 187 -2.37 -3.76 0.25
CA ILE A 187 -3.46 -3.07 0.96
C ILE A 187 -3.13 -1.59 1.19
N ALA A 188 -4.08 -0.70 0.85
CA ALA A 188 -3.84 0.74 0.81
C ALA A 188 -3.37 1.37 2.15
N HIS A 189 -3.89 0.91 3.29
CA HIS A 189 -3.57 1.53 4.59
C HIS A 189 -2.28 1.00 5.23
N LEU A 190 -1.76 -0.15 4.81
CA LEU A 190 -0.51 -0.70 5.37
C LEU A 190 0.71 0.20 5.16
N PRO A 191 0.98 0.74 3.95
CA PRO A 191 2.12 1.64 3.77
C PRO A 191 1.94 2.96 4.55
N TRP A 192 0.70 3.45 4.70
CA TRP A 192 0.40 4.57 5.60
C TRP A 192 0.75 4.25 7.06
N ALA A 193 0.25 3.13 7.58
CA ALA A 193 0.51 2.70 8.95
C ALA A 193 2.02 2.56 9.22
N ARG A 194 2.74 1.91 8.32
CA ARG A 194 4.21 1.75 8.39
C ARG A 194 4.92 3.10 8.37
N GLY A 195 4.56 3.98 7.44
CA GLY A 195 5.17 5.31 7.34
C GLY A 195 4.95 6.16 8.59
N LEU A 196 3.72 6.22 9.10
CA LEU A 196 3.37 6.97 10.30
C LEU A 196 4.06 6.40 11.55
N LEU A 197 4.11 5.07 11.68
CA LEU A 197 4.79 4.40 12.79
C LEU A 197 6.29 4.75 12.80
N ILE A 198 6.96 4.63 11.64
CA ILE A 198 8.38 4.92 11.52
C ILE A 198 8.66 6.40 11.80
N LEU A 199 7.81 7.31 11.34
CA LEU A 199 7.96 8.74 11.65
C LEU A 199 7.80 9.04 13.13
N GLY A 200 6.81 8.42 13.79
CA GLY A 200 6.63 8.51 15.23
C GLY A 200 7.86 8.01 15.98
N PHE A 201 8.38 6.85 15.58
CA PHE A 201 9.59 6.28 16.18
C PHE A 201 10.84 7.13 15.92
N THR A 202 10.98 7.66 14.70
CA THR A 202 12.05 8.61 14.32
C THR A 202 12.03 9.84 15.22
N ARG A 203 10.84 10.40 15.50
CA ARG A 203 10.68 11.55 16.40
C ARG A 203 11.18 11.23 17.80
N VAL A 204 10.67 10.14 18.39
CA VAL A 204 11.08 9.67 19.72
C VAL A 204 12.59 9.50 19.83
N LEU A 205 13.22 8.81 18.88
CA LEU A 205 14.68 8.60 18.90
C LEU A 205 15.49 9.88 18.66
N SER A 206 14.97 10.82 17.88
CA SER A 206 15.64 12.09 17.64
C SER A 206 15.61 13.04 18.85
N GLY A 207 14.96 12.63 19.96
CA GLY A 207 14.80 13.44 21.16
C GLY A 207 13.93 14.68 20.95
N ARG A 208 12.98 14.61 20.00
CA ARG A 208 12.12 15.73 19.59
C ARG A 208 10.67 15.34 19.44
#